data_AF-A0A9X4KFC4-F1
#
_entry.id   AF-A0A9X4KFC4-F1
#
_cell.length_a   1.000
_cell.length_b   1.000
_cell.length_c   1.000
_cell.angle_alpha   90.00
_cell.angle_beta   90.00
_cell.angle_gamma   90.00
#
_symmetry.space_group_name_H-M   'P 1'
#
loop_
_entity.id
_entity.type
_entity.pdbx_description
1 polymer ?
#
loop_
_entity_poly.entity_id
_entity_poly.type
_entity_poly.pdbx_seq_one_letter_code
_entity_poly.pdbx_strand_id
1 'polypeptide(L)'
;MSRAPTAQQWKELYLAAETYKEAAIWRWMTNGHLFGVRDPASGEIGYCCVFGNGGEMFGLAVYMGTEGLRTIVDMLAGELDEDPMFSQRCLLFSLDDRAELDPSEHKRIKQLGLSYRGKKSWPTFRLHEPGYMPWPELTAAQAVYFTQALEQAVQVGQAYRPSPDGLIDDEKKYSWYGSSALRKMAGTCGTTHG
;
A
#
# COMPACT_ATOMS: atom_id res chain seq x y z
N MET A 1 -21.61 2.33 16.27
CA MET A 1 -21.34 0.88 16.23
C MET A 1 -20.96 0.51 14.82
N SER A 2 -19.74 0.05 14.60
CA SER A 2 -19.31 -0.45 13.29
C SER A 2 -19.97 -1.80 13.02
N ARG A 3 -20.43 -2.02 11.78
CA ARG A 3 -21.14 -3.25 11.37
C ARG A 3 -20.14 -4.25 10.79
N ALA A 4 -20.38 -5.54 11.00
CA ALA A 4 -19.63 -6.59 10.32
C ALA A 4 -19.95 -6.58 8.80
N PRO A 5 -18.98 -6.93 7.92
CA PRO A 5 -19.22 -7.04 6.50
C PRO A 5 -20.21 -8.17 6.18
N THR A 6 -21.00 -7.96 5.15
CA THR A 6 -21.86 -9.00 4.57
C THR A 6 -21.02 -10.05 3.81
N ALA A 7 -21.61 -11.21 3.54
CA ALA A 7 -20.96 -12.23 2.71
C ALA A 7 -20.58 -11.69 1.32
N GLN A 8 -21.42 -10.82 0.74
CA GLN A 8 -21.15 -10.20 -0.57
C GLN A 8 -19.95 -9.25 -0.50
N GLN A 9 -19.86 -8.39 0.51
CA GLN A 9 -18.72 -7.48 0.70
C GLN A 9 -17.42 -8.25 0.92
N TRP A 10 -17.44 -9.34 1.68
CA TRP A 10 -16.27 -10.21 1.79
C TRP A 10 -15.89 -10.84 0.45
N LYS A 11 -16.87 -11.34 -0.30
CA LYS A 11 -16.62 -11.95 -1.61
C LYS A 11 -15.98 -10.96 -2.58
N GLU A 12 -16.47 -9.73 -2.63
CA GLU A 12 -15.90 -8.65 -3.44
C GLU A 12 -14.45 -8.36 -3.06
N LEU A 13 -14.15 -8.28 -1.76
CA LEU A 13 -12.78 -8.08 -1.28
C LEU A 13 -11.82 -9.22 -1.69
N TYR A 14 -12.26 -10.48 -1.58
CA TYR A 14 -11.45 -11.62 -2.05
C TYR A 14 -11.22 -11.59 -3.57
N LEU A 15 -12.24 -11.23 -4.37
CA LEU A 15 -12.11 -11.10 -5.82
C LEU A 15 -11.17 -9.95 -6.23
N ALA A 16 -11.20 -8.82 -5.52
CA ALA A 16 -10.25 -7.73 -5.73
C ALA A 16 -8.82 -8.15 -5.37
N ALA A 17 -8.64 -8.93 -4.31
CA ALA A 17 -7.34 -9.50 -3.94
C ALA A 17 -6.81 -10.50 -4.99
N GLU A 18 -7.69 -11.31 -5.58
CA GLU A 18 -7.35 -12.19 -6.72
C GLU A 18 -6.92 -11.38 -7.94
N THR A 19 -7.67 -10.33 -8.27
CA THR A 19 -7.33 -9.41 -9.38
C THR A 19 -5.97 -8.75 -9.15
N TYR A 20 -5.69 -8.29 -7.93
CA TYR A 20 -4.39 -7.75 -7.56
C TYR A 20 -3.28 -8.79 -7.70
N LYS A 21 -3.53 -10.02 -7.26
CA LYS A 21 -2.58 -11.13 -7.39
C LYS A 21 -2.25 -11.42 -8.85
N GLU A 22 -3.25 -11.45 -9.72
CA GLU A 22 -3.10 -11.69 -11.15
C GLU A 22 -2.35 -10.55 -11.85
N ALA A 23 -2.65 -9.30 -11.48
CA ALA A 23 -1.95 -8.13 -11.99
C ALA A 23 -0.46 -8.14 -11.63
N ALA A 24 -0.11 -8.72 -10.49
CA ALA A 24 1.27 -8.92 -10.01
C ALA A 24 2.12 -7.63 -10.10
N ILE A 25 1.53 -6.50 -9.72
CA ILE A 25 2.13 -5.17 -9.90
C ILE A 25 3.48 -5.03 -9.18
N TRP A 26 3.72 -5.83 -8.14
CA TRP A 26 5.00 -5.94 -7.42
C TRP A 26 6.18 -6.44 -8.28
N ARG A 27 5.93 -6.89 -9.53
CA ARG A 27 6.99 -7.23 -10.49
C ARG A 27 7.73 -6.00 -11.02
N TRP A 28 7.15 -4.81 -10.88
CA TRP A 28 7.77 -3.54 -11.30
C TRP A 28 7.59 -2.42 -10.26
N MET A 29 6.63 -2.55 -9.34
CA MET A 29 6.45 -1.67 -8.19
C MET A 29 7.23 -2.20 -6.97
N THR A 30 7.74 -1.28 -6.16
CA THR A 30 8.45 -1.57 -4.90
C THR A 30 7.78 -0.84 -3.74
N ASN A 31 8.21 -1.14 -2.51
CA ASN A 31 7.77 -0.42 -1.30
C ASN A 31 8.17 1.07 -1.28
N GLY A 32 9.11 1.49 -2.14
CA GLY A 32 9.46 2.90 -2.32
C GLY A 32 8.48 3.67 -3.23
N HIS A 33 7.69 2.98 -4.05
CA HIS A 33 6.71 3.59 -4.95
C HIS A 33 5.39 3.87 -4.21
N LEU A 34 5.42 4.76 -3.22
CA LEU A 34 4.25 5.14 -2.43
C LEU A 34 3.26 5.99 -3.23
N PHE A 35 1.98 5.60 -3.25
CA PHE A 35 0.92 6.37 -3.91
C PHE A 35 -0.36 6.45 -3.08
N GLY A 36 -1.13 7.51 -3.29
CA GLY A 36 -2.43 7.69 -2.64
C GLY A 36 -3.57 6.99 -3.39
N VAL A 37 -4.50 6.39 -2.66
CA VAL A 37 -5.82 5.96 -3.13
C VAL A 37 -6.89 6.67 -2.30
N ARG A 38 -8.04 6.94 -2.90
CA ARG A 38 -9.11 7.69 -2.23
C ARG A 38 -10.25 6.77 -1.84
N ASP A 39 -10.72 6.89 -0.61
CA ASP A 39 -12.02 6.36 -0.20
C ASP A 39 -13.11 7.24 -0.83
N PRO A 40 -13.93 6.75 -1.76
CA PRO A 40 -15.03 7.51 -2.35
C PRO A 40 -16.11 7.91 -1.32
N ALA A 41 -16.27 7.16 -0.23
CA ALA A 41 -17.30 7.39 0.76
C ALA A 41 -16.95 8.52 1.74
N SER A 42 -15.73 8.50 2.30
CA SER A 42 -15.27 9.53 3.25
C SER A 42 -14.46 10.65 2.60
N GLY A 43 -13.85 10.38 1.43
CA GLY A 43 -12.88 11.26 0.79
C GLY A 43 -11.48 11.21 1.40
N GLU A 44 -11.27 10.38 2.42
CA GLU A 44 -9.96 10.14 3.03
C GLU A 44 -8.99 9.51 2.02
N ILE A 45 -7.71 9.83 2.15
CA ILE A 45 -6.63 9.24 1.36
C ILE A 45 -5.94 8.16 2.19
N GLY A 46 -5.81 6.97 1.61
CA GLY A 46 -4.87 5.95 2.08
C GLY A 46 -3.62 5.95 1.23
N TYR A 47 -2.48 5.70 1.86
CA TYR A 47 -1.18 5.67 1.22
C TYR A 47 -0.75 4.21 1.06
N CYS A 48 -0.63 3.79 -0.20
CA CYS A 48 -0.37 2.42 -0.58
C CYS A 48 1.13 2.14 -0.65
N CYS A 49 1.53 1.03 -0.04
CA CYS A 49 2.86 0.44 -0.13
C CYS A 49 2.74 -0.97 -0.72
N VAL A 50 3.43 -1.21 -1.84
CA VAL A 50 3.39 -2.49 -2.56
C VAL A 50 4.47 -3.42 -2.05
N PHE A 51 4.09 -4.63 -1.64
CA PHE A 51 5.02 -5.70 -1.26
C PHE A 51 5.13 -6.76 -2.36
N GLY A 52 6.33 -7.33 -2.53
CA GLY A 52 6.56 -8.48 -3.41
C GLY A 52 7.86 -8.44 -4.21
N ASN A 53 8.47 -7.26 -4.40
CA ASN A 53 9.70 -7.14 -5.19
C ASN A 53 10.89 -7.92 -4.59
N GLY A 54 10.93 -8.09 -3.27
CA GLY A 54 11.94 -8.89 -2.57
C GLY A 54 11.63 -10.40 -2.49
N GLY A 55 10.45 -10.85 -2.92
CA GLY A 55 10.07 -12.27 -2.96
C GLY A 55 9.65 -12.91 -1.62
N GLU A 56 9.75 -12.21 -0.49
CA GLU A 56 9.43 -12.77 0.84
C GLU A 56 7.94 -12.62 1.21
N MET A 57 7.37 -11.44 0.95
CA MET A 57 5.98 -11.10 1.23
C MET A 57 5.37 -10.45 -0.01
N PHE A 58 4.17 -10.89 -0.38
CA PHE A 58 3.39 -10.32 -1.49
C PHE A 58 2.10 -9.72 -0.94
N GLY A 59 1.79 -8.48 -1.32
CA GLY A 59 0.65 -7.80 -0.73
C GLY A 59 0.58 -6.30 -1.00
N LEU A 60 -0.30 -5.66 -0.25
CA LEU A 60 -0.53 -4.21 -0.23
C LEU A 60 -0.82 -3.78 1.21
N ALA A 61 -0.08 -2.78 1.70
CA ALA A 61 -0.51 -2.01 2.88
C ALA A 61 -1.15 -0.71 2.42
N VAL A 62 -2.26 -0.33 3.05
CA VAL A 62 -2.96 0.94 2.85
C VAL A 62 -2.93 1.68 4.18
N TYR A 63 -1.98 2.61 4.32
CA TYR A 63 -1.82 3.44 5.50
C TYR A 63 -2.89 4.54 5.52
N MET A 64 -3.75 4.53 6.53
CA MET A 64 -5.00 5.32 6.50
C MET A 64 -4.80 6.74 7.02
N GLY A 65 -5.21 7.73 6.23
CA GLY A 65 -5.24 9.13 6.64
C GLY A 65 -3.85 9.70 6.96
N THR A 66 -3.84 10.86 7.62
CA THR A 66 -2.61 11.56 8.00
C THR A 66 -1.78 10.77 9.02
N GLU A 67 -2.43 10.06 9.92
CA GLU A 67 -1.76 9.21 10.92
C GLU A 67 -0.99 8.08 10.23
N GLY A 68 -1.66 7.33 9.34
CA GLY A 68 -1.01 6.28 8.57
C GLY A 68 0.15 6.81 7.72
N LEU A 69 -0.03 7.97 7.06
CA LEU A 69 1.04 8.61 6.28
C LEU A 69 2.28 8.87 7.15
N ARG A 70 2.06 9.46 8.33
CA ARG A 70 3.16 9.73 9.26
C ARG A 70 3.88 8.44 9.63
N THR A 71 3.15 7.38 9.97
CA THR A 71 3.77 6.10 10.32
C THR A 71 4.65 5.55 9.20
N ILE A 72 4.18 5.54 7.94
CA ILE A 72 5.00 4.99 6.84
C ILE A 72 6.18 5.89 6.50
N VAL A 73 6.05 7.22 6.63
CA VAL A 73 7.16 8.15 6.43
C VAL A 73 8.24 7.93 7.50
N ASP A 74 7.85 7.91 8.78
CA ASP A 74 8.77 7.71 9.90
C ASP A 74 9.44 6.32 9.79
N MET A 75 8.69 5.29 9.39
CA MET A 75 9.23 3.94 9.16
C MET A 75 10.24 3.88 8.02
N LEU A 76 9.98 4.57 6.90
CA LEU A 76 10.91 4.62 5.76
C LEU A 76 12.15 5.46 6.06
N ALA A 77 12.03 6.48 6.91
CA ALA A 77 13.15 7.29 7.38
C ALA A 77 14.02 6.56 8.43
N GLY A 78 13.54 5.44 8.99
CA GLY A 78 14.19 4.77 10.11
C GLY A 78 14.06 5.54 11.42
N GLU A 79 13.03 6.39 11.52
CA GLU A 79 12.74 7.28 12.66
C GLU A 79 11.58 6.76 13.52
N LEU A 80 11.15 5.52 13.31
CA LEU A 80 10.11 4.91 14.13
C LEU A 80 10.69 4.50 15.49
N ASP A 81 10.28 5.20 16.55
CA ASP A 81 10.76 4.96 17.92
C ASP A 81 10.20 3.66 18.54
N GLU A 82 9.04 3.22 18.07
CA GLU A 82 8.30 2.06 18.57
C GLU A 82 8.40 0.87 17.62
N ASP A 83 8.08 -0.34 18.11
CA ASP A 83 8.06 -1.54 17.29
C ASP A 83 7.03 -1.40 16.15
N PRO A 84 7.43 -1.55 14.86
CA PRO A 84 6.54 -1.49 13.71
C PRO A 84 5.27 -2.35 13.84
N MET A 85 5.31 -3.46 14.59
CA MET A 85 4.12 -4.29 14.82
C MET A 85 2.98 -3.49 15.47
N PHE A 86 3.31 -2.56 16.37
CA PHE A 86 2.36 -1.85 17.23
C PHE A 86 2.17 -0.37 16.87
N SER A 87 2.91 0.18 15.91
CA SER A 87 2.79 1.60 15.53
C SER A 87 2.00 1.81 14.24
N GLN A 88 1.70 0.73 13.51
CA GLN A 88 1.05 0.80 12.20
C GLN A 88 -0.44 1.14 12.30
N ARG A 89 -0.85 2.12 11.48
CA ARG A 89 -2.26 2.44 11.19
C ARG A 89 -2.56 2.12 9.72
N CYS A 90 -2.80 0.85 9.42
CA CYS A 90 -3.01 0.40 8.04
C CYS A 90 -3.97 -0.78 7.91
N LEU A 91 -4.52 -0.93 6.70
CA LEU A 91 -5.13 -2.17 6.24
C LEU A 91 -4.07 -2.93 5.44
N LEU A 92 -3.81 -4.18 5.81
CA LEU A 92 -2.83 -5.04 5.15
C LEU A 92 -3.51 -6.21 4.46
N PHE A 93 -3.16 -6.40 3.21
CA PHE A 93 -3.48 -7.57 2.41
C PHE A 93 -2.17 -8.29 2.14
N SER A 94 -2.12 -9.59 2.45
CA SER A 94 -1.00 -10.46 2.10
C SER A 94 -1.46 -11.74 1.43
N LEU A 95 -0.56 -12.33 0.64
CA LEU A 95 -0.71 -13.67 0.10
C LEU A 95 0.12 -14.63 0.94
N ASP A 96 -0.56 -15.38 1.79
CA ASP A 96 0.08 -16.22 2.80
C ASP A 96 -0.01 -17.71 2.47
N ASP A 97 0.68 -18.51 3.28
CA ASP A 97 0.55 -19.96 3.27
C ASP A 97 -0.69 -20.38 4.06
N ARG A 98 -1.29 -21.52 3.68
CA ARG A 98 -2.48 -22.05 4.35
C ARG A 98 -2.32 -22.18 5.87
N ALA A 99 -1.09 -22.47 6.33
CA ALA A 99 -0.77 -22.67 7.75
C ALA A 99 -0.72 -21.35 8.55
N GLU A 100 -0.65 -20.20 7.89
CA GLU A 100 -0.57 -18.87 8.51
C GLU A 100 -1.96 -18.23 8.70
N LEU A 101 -3.02 -18.85 8.18
CA LEU A 101 -4.39 -18.35 8.29
C LEU A 101 -4.95 -18.52 9.70
N ASP A 102 -5.67 -17.49 10.16
CA ASP A 102 -6.51 -17.62 11.35
C ASP A 102 -7.68 -18.59 11.06
N PRO A 103 -8.14 -19.39 12.04
CA PRO A 103 -9.30 -20.28 11.85
C PRO A 103 -10.55 -19.58 11.32
N SER A 104 -10.78 -18.30 11.69
CA SER A 104 -11.90 -17.49 11.20
C SER A 104 -11.80 -17.20 9.70
N GLU A 105 -10.60 -16.92 9.18
CA GLU A 105 -10.35 -16.68 7.76
C GLU A 105 -10.58 -17.93 6.94
N HIS A 106 -10.02 -19.06 7.38
CA HIS A 106 -10.23 -20.34 6.70
C HIS A 106 -11.73 -20.71 6.64
N LYS A 107 -12.48 -20.44 7.72
CA LYS A 107 -13.94 -20.62 7.75
C LYS A 107 -14.63 -19.69 6.77
N ARG A 108 -14.24 -18.41 6.72
CA ARG A 108 -14.80 -17.39 5.82
C ARG A 108 -14.61 -17.77 4.35
N ILE A 109 -13.39 -18.14 3.95
CA ILE A 109 -13.06 -18.61 2.59
C ILE A 109 -13.98 -19.78 2.19
N LYS A 110 -14.11 -20.78 3.07
CA LYS A 110 -14.96 -21.96 2.81
C LYS A 110 -16.44 -21.58 2.66
N GLN A 111 -16.95 -20.68 3.50
CA GLN A 111 -18.35 -20.24 3.45
C GLN A 111 -18.68 -19.46 2.17
N LEU A 112 -17.70 -18.76 1.61
CA LEU A 112 -17.85 -18.04 0.33
C LEU A 112 -17.72 -18.94 -0.90
N GLY A 113 -17.41 -20.22 -0.72
CA GLY A 113 -17.17 -21.17 -1.81
C GLY A 113 -15.85 -20.94 -2.55
N LEU A 114 -14.90 -20.25 -1.92
CA LEU A 114 -13.59 -19.94 -2.47
C LEU A 114 -12.58 -21.03 -2.10
N SER A 115 -11.55 -21.20 -2.93
CA SER A 115 -10.47 -22.15 -2.66
C SER A 115 -9.16 -21.71 -3.28
N TYR A 116 -8.07 -21.86 -2.53
CA TYR A 116 -6.72 -21.48 -2.95
C TYR A 116 -5.78 -22.69 -2.87
N ARG A 117 -4.74 -22.68 -3.70
CA ARG A 117 -3.71 -23.73 -3.74
C ARG A 117 -2.33 -23.10 -3.95
N GLY A 118 -1.31 -23.81 -3.49
CA GLY A 118 0.08 -23.36 -3.56
C GLY A 118 0.53 -22.55 -2.35
N LYS A 119 1.82 -22.27 -2.32
CA LYS A 119 2.44 -21.38 -1.32
C LYS A 119 2.12 -19.92 -1.63
N LYS A 120 2.10 -19.08 -0.59
CA LYS A 120 1.90 -17.62 -0.69
C LYS A 120 0.80 -17.26 -1.69
N SER A 121 -0.36 -17.88 -1.48
CA SER A 121 -1.47 -17.89 -2.44
C SER A 121 -2.84 -17.69 -1.80
N TRP A 122 -2.90 -17.65 -0.47
CA TRP A 122 -4.12 -17.47 0.29
C TRP A 122 -4.24 -16.00 0.68
N PRO A 123 -5.24 -15.26 0.15
CA PRO A 123 -5.48 -13.88 0.56
C PRO A 123 -5.84 -13.83 2.05
N THR A 124 -5.11 -13.00 2.80
CA THR A 124 -5.41 -12.66 4.19
C THR A 124 -5.55 -11.15 4.33
N PHE A 125 -6.33 -10.73 5.32
CA PHE A 125 -6.59 -9.31 5.56
C PHE A 125 -6.38 -9.00 7.03
N ARG A 126 -5.65 -7.94 7.34
CA ARG A 126 -5.36 -7.49 8.70
C ARG A 126 -5.64 -6.01 8.85
N LEU A 127 -6.23 -5.64 9.97
CA LEU A 127 -6.27 -4.28 10.46
C LEU A 127 -5.12 -4.10 11.46
N HIS A 128 -4.21 -3.19 11.17
CA HIS A 128 -3.23 -2.70 12.13
C HIS A 128 -3.77 -1.42 12.79
N GLU A 129 -3.81 -1.45 14.11
CA GLU A 129 -4.17 -0.32 14.95
C GLU A 129 -3.10 -0.09 16.01
N PRO A 130 -2.65 1.16 16.20
CA PRO A 130 -1.60 1.43 17.17
C PRO A 130 -1.94 0.90 18.57
N GLY A 131 -1.01 0.15 19.17
CA GLY A 131 -1.17 -0.49 20.48
C GLY A 131 -1.95 -1.82 20.49
N TYR A 132 -2.38 -2.34 19.34
CA TYR A 132 -3.11 -3.61 19.23
C TYR A 132 -2.37 -4.62 18.34
N MET A 133 -2.64 -5.92 18.57
CA MET A 133 -2.21 -6.97 17.65
C MET A 133 -3.00 -6.88 16.33
N PRO A 134 -2.38 -7.21 15.18
CA PRO A 134 -3.06 -7.17 13.89
C PRO A 134 -4.32 -8.05 13.89
N TRP A 135 -5.45 -7.46 13.51
CA TRP A 135 -6.76 -8.07 13.69
C TRP A 135 -7.34 -8.59 12.36
N PRO A 136 -7.78 -9.87 12.27
CA PRO A 136 -8.26 -10.48 11.02
C PRO A 136 -9.72 -10.14 10.66
N GLU A 137 -10.44 -9.43 11.54
CA GLU A 137 -11.83 -9.03 11.32
C GLU A 137 -11.91 -7.55 10.96
N LEU A 138 -12.54 -7.28 9.81
CA LEU A 138 -12.79 -5.92 9.34
C LEU A 138 -14.23 -5.51 9.62
N THR A 139 -14.48 -4.22 9.64
CA THR A 139 -15.82 -3.64 9.56
C THR A 139 -16.30 -3.57 8.11
N ALA A 140 -17.61 -3.44 7.88
CA ALA A 140 -18.20 -3.33 6.55
C ALA A 140 -17.60 -2.16 5.75
N ALA A 141 -17.36 -1.02 6.41
CA ALA A 141 -16.74 0.15 5.80
C ALA A 141 -15.29 -0.13 5.39
N GLN A 142 -14.50 -0.76 6.27
CA GLN A 142 -13.12 -1.15 5.97
C GLN A 142 -13.06 -2.18 4.83
N ALA A 143 -13.95 -3.17 4.78
CA ALA A 143 -13.97 -4.15 3.70
C ALA A 143 -14.28 -3.51 2.33
N VAL A 144 -15.26 -2.60 2.28
CA VAL A 144 -15.60 -1.86 1.05
C VAL A 144 -14.44 -0.96 0.62
N TYR A 145 -13.89 -0.19 1.55
CA TYR A 145 -12.75 0.67 1.26
C TYR A 145 -11.54 -0.12 0.78
N PHE A 146 -11.23 -1.25 1.43
CA PHE A 146 -10.07 -2.06 1.05
C PHE A 146 -10.24 -2.69 -0.34
N THR A 147 -11.46 -3.09 -0.70
CA THR A 147 -11.79 -3.58 -2.05
C THR A 147 -11.43 -2.51 -3.09
N GLN A 148 -11.89 -1.28 -2.88
CA GLN A 148 -11.63 -0.14 -3.76
C GLN A 148 -10.15 0.25 -3.81
N ALA A 149 -9.44 0.14 -2.68
CA ALA A 149 -8.02 0.41 -2.61
C ALA A 149 -7.20 -0.60 -3.43
N LEU A 150 -7.53 -1.89 -3.37
CA LEU A 150 -6.89 -2.92 -4.21
C LEU A 150 -7.14 -2.66 -5.70
N GLU A 151 -8.37 -2.33 -6.07
CA GLU A 151 -8.72 -2.00 -7.46
C GLU A 151 -7.96 -0.77 -7.97
N GLN A 152 -7.93 0.32 -7.19
CA GLN A 152 -7.16 1.53 -7.52
C GLN A 152 -5.65 1.24 -7.59
N ALA A 153 -5.11 0.42 -6.68
CA ALA A 153 -3.71 0.03 -6.68
C ALA A 153 -3.33 -0.73 -7.96
N VAL A 154 -4.20 -1.62 -8.45
CA VAL A 154 -3.99 -2.28 -9.75
C VAL A 154 -3.98 -1.25 -10.89
N GLN A 155 -4.91 -0.29 -10.90
CA GLN A 155 -4.95 0.76 -11.93
C GLN A 155 -3.67 1.60 -11.95
N VAL A 156 -3.23 2.07 -10.77
CA VAL A 156 -1.99 2.84 -10.62
C VAL A 156 -0.79 2.01 -11.06
N GLY A 157 -0.67 0.77 -10.56
CA GLY A 157 0.42 -0.12 -10.93
C GLY A 157 0.51 -0.36 -12.44
N GLN A 158 -0.63 -0.58 -13.11
CA GLN A 158 -0.64 -0.75 -14.57
C GLN A 158 -0.28 0.53 -15.33
N ALA A 159 -0.76 1.70 -14.87
CA ALA A 159 -0.48 2.98 -15.50
C ALA A 159 1.02 3.33 -15.47
N TYR A 160 1.71 2.99 -14.39
CA TYR A 160 3.14 3.25 -14.21
C TYR A 160 4.04 2.07 -14.58
N ARG A 161 3.50 0.97 -15.12
CA ARG A 161 4.31 -0.17 -15.57
C ARG A 161 5.47 0.19 -16.53
N PRO A 162 5.33 1.13 -17.48
CA PRO A 162 6.45 1.51 -18.35
C PRO A 162 7.55 2.29 -17.64
N SER A 163 7.23 2.98 -16.53
CA SER A 163 8.17 3.81 -15.77
C SER A 163 7.67 3.95 -14.32
N PRO A 164 7.98 2.97 -13.46
CA PRO A 164 7.55 2.98 -12.06
C PRO A 164 8.06 4.22 -11.31
N ASP A 165 9.31 4.60 -11.55
CA ASP A 165 9.96 5.76 -10.94
C ASP A 165 9.25 7.08 -11.27
N GLY A 166 8.51 7.16 -12.39
CA GLY A 166 7.71 8.34 -12.74
C GLY A 166 6.61 8.69 -11.73
N LEU A 167 6.36 7.80 -10.76
CA LEU A 167 5.46 8.04 -9.63
C LEU A 167 6.11 8.92 -8.53
N ILE A 168 7.44 8.89 -8.44
CA ILE A 168 8.26 9.59 -7.45
C ILE A 168 9.01 10.76 -8.10
N ASP A 169 9.21 10.69 -9.42
CA ASP A 169 10.03 11.65 -10.15
C ASP A 169 9.32 12.99 -10.38
N ASP A 170 9.81 14.05 -9.72
CA ASP A 170 9.29 15.42 -9.77
C ASP A 170 9.95 16.26 -10.89
N GLU A 171 10.70 15.64 -11.82
CA GLU A 171 11.40 16.35 -12.90
C GLU A 171 10.47 17.22 -13.79
N LYS A 172 9.17 16.96 -13.78
CA LYS A 172 8.19 17.77 -14.54
C LYS A 172 7.70 19.04 -13.83
N LYS A 173 7.94 19.25 -12.53
CA LYS A 173 7.51 20.50 -11.84
C LYS A 173 8.52 21.63 -11.89
N TYR A 174 9.81 21.35 -12.02
CA TYR A 174 10.87 22.38 -11.91
C TYR A 174 11.44 22.86 -13.24
N SER A 175 10.99 22.35 -14.40
CA SER A 175 11.47 22.81 -15.71
C SER A 175 11.18 24.29 -15.99
N TRP A 176 10.21 24.91 -15.30
CA TRP A 176 9.91 26.35 -15.38
C TRP A 176 10.72 27.23 -14.41
N TYR A 177 11.35 26.65 -13.37
CA TYR A 177 12.14 27.40 -12.38
C TYR A 177 13.66 27.38 -12.65
N GLY A 178 14.12 26.61 -13.64
CA GLY A 178 15.54 26.32 -13.83
C GLY A 178 16.11 26.67 -15.20
N SER A 179 16.06 27.92 -15.65
CA SER A 179 16.93 28.35 -16.77
C SER A 179 17.69 29.67 -16.59
N SER A 180 17.47 30.43 -15.51
CA SER A 180 18.19 31.70 -15.30
C SER A 180 18.79 31.90 -13.91
N ALA A 181 18.28 31.23 -12.86
CA ALA A 181 18.73 31.47 -11.49
C ALA A 181 19.99 30.66 -11.09
N LEU A 182 20.18 29.44 -11.61
CA LEU A 182 21.31 28.58 -11.20
C LEU A 182 22.61 28.80 -12.00
N ARG A 183 22.58 29.52 -13.13
CA ARG A 183 23.80 29.92 -13.85
C ARG A 183 24.54 31.09 -13.21
N LYS A 184 23.91 31.84 -12.29
CA LYS A 184 24.54 32.99 -11.62
C LYS A 184 25.33 32.64 -10.36
N MET A 185 25.27 31.41 -9.84
CA MET A 185 26.03 31.01 -8.64
C MET A 185 27.25 30.12 -8.94
N ALA A 186 27.45 29.70 -10.19
CA ALA A 186 28.63 28.91 -10.61
C ALA A 186 29.70 29.74 -11.36
N GLY A 187 29.59 31.08 -11.37
CA GLY A 187 30.43 31.98 -12.16
C GLY A 187 31.48 32.80 -11.40
N THR A 188 31.59 32.68 -10.08
CA THR A 188 32.53 33.49 -9.29
C THR A 188 33.33 32.64 -8.31
N CYS A 189 34.16 31.75 -8.85
CA CYS A 189 35.38 31.33 -8.16
C CYS A 189 36.48 31.14 -9.22
N GLY A 190 37.30 32.18 -9.38
CA GLY A 190 38.43 32.18 -10.30
C GLY A 190 39.05 33.57 -10.39
N THR A 191 40.32 33.66 -9.98
CA THR A 191 41.28 34.78 -10.16
C THR A 191 41.14 36.04 -9.29
N THR A 192 41.73 36.01 -8.10
CA THR A 192 42.52 37.16 -7.62
C THR A 192 43.96 37.03 -8.08
N HIS A 193 44.43 38.11 -8.69
CA HIS A 193 45.72 38.35 -9.33
C HIS A 193 46.87 38.54 -8.32
N GLY A 194 48.10 38.55 -8.86
CA GLY A 194 49.09 39.58 -8.51
C GLY A 194 50.33 39.08 -7.80
#